data_AF-A0A5N4B6F6-F1
#
_entry.id   AF-A0A5N4B6F6-F1
#
_cell.length_a   1.000
_cell.length_b   1.000
_cell.length_c   1.000
_cell.angle_alpha   90.00
_cell.angle_beta   90.00
_cell.angle_gamma   90.00
#
_symmetry.space_group_name_H-M   'P 1'
#
loop_
_entity.id
_entity.type
_entity.pdbx_description
1 polymer ?
#
loop_
_entity_poly.entity_id
_entity_poly.type
_entity_poly.pdbx_seq_one_letter_code
_entity_poly.pdbx_strand_id
1 'polypeptide(L)'
;MTDARNLRGIINEIVTSAPFCQQLQNSLQSALQNVTPLTPRAQLNVQPQVSSSAIDEVRRLFPSVHRTPYTNLQTPEGRRKSKSRKSDSGVAFKKEVILLDNPMAKATLTGLCKSQAYEKGFGFSAVNFKKNWTEVEVYHCLQDLFKDKLKEVKFEVLIPMSRCLVKPNLATDCSLDGTAVCEMFKQKAIYLRPLSMLEGAEVEQDNDGVGDELFEFRDCPEVEIIEDANKDNSVEFLSLDTSDIFSDQFEEDTIKAINISKCESLKDILTEFKNNIDSEHLLTFNIYREEILDCCLRVVRRKSFSPLHRISVIFTDIADCSEGAVDQGGPSREMFRLLLNEIKNCKMFEGYENSKNLRLCNECLKTRDYFDIGRLIVLSLIHGGPGPQFFSKTLFSMLTQGIDATEPTLDDINDRGIKTEIEHIQNTNNLEELRQGVLNSSFLHLAGIFHVKSFEEKNSIIKDAVKFYVIHRVRAAYDQLKDGLNILNFLNRGKEMPSDLKKLFCFEEVPLTAEFLKTFFVPVLNEVGSNKRAIENRLLAFWRDYLIDCEDNETTVCLKQILAFVTGADAVPPLGFECTPTLEFLHDDRSRYPKANTCALILSLPVIHTVYEQFKIHMDYGIGNGMVFAFA
;
A
#
# COMPACT_ATOMS: atom_id res chain seq x y z
N MET A 1 -23.13 9.31 -50.61
CA MET A 1 -21.90 8.58 -50.96
C MET A 1 -20.91 9.57 -51.56
N THR A 2 -19.86 9.90 -50.80
CA THR A 2 -18.68 10.63 -51.28
C THR A 2 -17.49 9.94 -50.61
N ASP A 3 -16.63 9.38 -51.45
CA ASP A 3 -15.66 8.32 -51.13
C ASP A 3 -14.38 8.93 -50.50
N ALA A 4 -14.00 8.44 -49.31
CA ALA A 4 -12.86 8.92 -48.52
C ALA A 4 -11.48 8.73 -49.20
N ARG A 5 -11.46 8.08 -50.37
CA ARG A 5 -10.24 7.83 -51.15
C ARG A 5 -9.67 9.09 -51.83
N ASN A 6 -10.43 10.17 -51.94
CA ASN A 6 -10.01 11.36 -52.70
C ASN A 6 -9.10 12.32 -51.90
N LEU A 7 -9.22 12.37 -50.57
CA LEU A 7 -8.45 13.29 -49.72
C LEU A 7 -6.95 12.96 -49.64
N ARG A 8 -6.60 11.68 -49.63
CA ARG A 8 -5.19 11.24 -49.58
C ARG A 8 -4.43 11.60 -50.85
N GLY A 9 -5.10 11.57 -52.02
CA GLY A 9 -4.50 11.96 -53.29
C GLY A 9 -4.15 13.45 -53.31
N ILE A 10 -5.08 14.29 -52.90
CA ILE A 10 -4.93 15.76 -52.87
C ILE A 10 -3.78 16.18 -51.93
N ILE A 11 -3.68 15.57 -50.75
CA ILE A 11 -2.60 15.87 -49.80
C ILE A 11 -1.24 15.49 -50.40
N ASN A 12 -1.16 14.35 -51.08
CA ASN A 12 0.10 13.91 -51.68
C ASN A 12 0.52 14.83 -52.85
N GLU A 13 -0.45 15.36 -53.59
CA GLU A 13 -0.23 16.31 -54.69
C GLU A 13 0.26 17.68 -54.18
N ILE A 14 -0.22 18.13 -53.02
CA ILE A 14 0.24 19.40 -52.39
C ILE A 14 1.67 19.27 -51.88
N VAL A 15 1.99 18.17 -51.17
CA VAL A 15 3.31 17.95 -50.55
C VAL A 15 4.40 17.69 -51.60
N THR A 16 4.03 17.15 -52.76
CA THR A 16 4.95 16.95 -53.90
C THR A 16 4.95 18.11 -54.89
N SER A 17 4.13 19.15 -54.66
CA SER A 17 4.06 20.29 -55.56
C SER A 17 5.36 21.11 -55.52
N ALA A 18 5.89 21.41 -56.71
CA ALA A 18 7.09 22.22 -56.87
C ALA A 18 7.05 23.58 -56.12
N PRO A 19 5.92 24.32 -56.04
CA PRO A 19 5.85 25.56 -55.29
C PRO A 19 6.12 25.36 -53.79
N PHE A 20 5.58 24.29 -53.21
CA PHE A 20 5.73 23.99 -51.79
C PHE A 20 7.18 23.60 -51.44
N CYS A 21 7.79 22.73 -52.25
CA CYS A 21 9.19 22.34 -52.06
C CYS A 21 10.15 23.53 -52.22
N GLN A 22 9.86 24.45 -53.14
CA GLN A 22 10.70 25.63 -53.38
C GLN A 22 10.60 26.65 -52.25
N GLN A 23 9.41 26.80 -51.65
CA GLN A 23 9.21 27.62 -50.46
C GLN A 23 9.97 27.06 -49.25
N LEU A 24 9.99 25.73 -49.10
CA LEU A 24 10.73 25.03 -48.06
C LEU A 24 12.26 25.19 -48.22
N GLN A 25 12.78 25.06 -49.44
CA GLN A 25 14.21 25.26 -49.73
C GLN A 25 14.66 26.70 -49.43
N ASN A 26 13.86 27.71 -49.78
CA ASN A 26 14.18 29.10 -49.50
C ASN A 26 14.24 29.39 -47.98
N SER A 27 13.37 28.77 -47.19
CA SER A 27 13.40 28.87 -45.72
C SER A 27 14.59 28.15 -45.08
N LEU A 28 15.06 27.04 -45.66
CA LEU A 28 16.25 26.34 -45.17
C LEU A 28 17.55 27.10 -45.51
N GLN A 29 17.60 27.72 -46.69
CA GLN A 29 18.79 28.44 -47.13
C GLN A 29 18.99 29.76 -46.38
N SER A 30 17.92 30.42 -45.93
CA SER A 30 18.00 31.59 -45.05
C SER A 30 18.45 31.23 -43.63
N ALA A 31 18.12 30.02 -43.14
CA ALA A 31 18.59 29.53 -41.84
C ALA A 31 20.10 29.21 -41.83
N LEU A 32 20.64 28.74 -42.95
CA LEU A 32 22.05 28.34 -43.07
C LEU A 32 23.04 29.52 -43.21
N GLN A 33 22.57 30.74 -43.50
CA GLN A 33 23.43 31.93 -43.59
C GLN A 33 23.82 32.52 -42.21
N ASN A 34 23.23 32.03 -41.11
CA ASN A 34 23.36 32.63 -39.78
C ASN A 34 24.36 31.94 -38.82
N VAL A 35 25.32 31.16 -39.32
CA VAL A 35 26.28 30.46 -38.43
C VAL A 35 27.74 30.78 -38.79
N THR A 36 28.43 31.50 -37.90
CA THR A 36 29.88 31.80 -37.97
C THR A 36 30.72 30.65 -37.39
N PRO A 37 31.89 30.29 -37.96
CA PRO A 37 32.66 29.12 -37.52
C PRO A 37 33.82 29.44 -36.56
N LEU A 38 34.11 28.52 -35.63
CA LEU A 38 35.30 28.50 -34.76
C LEU A 38 36.33 27.44 -35.23
N THR A 39 37.61 27.81 -35.13
CA THR A 39 38.83 27.12 -35.61
C THR A 39 39.30 25.96 -34.71
N PRO A 40 40.07 24.96 -35.21
CA PRO A 40 40.46 23.76 -34.44
C PRO A 40 41.99 23.56 -34.20
N ARG A 41 42.29 22.59 -33.30
CA ARG A 41 43.55 21.87 -32.95
C ARG A 41 44.18 22.26 -31.60
N ALA A 42 44.70 21.34 -30.77
CA ALA A 42 45.58 20.21 -31.10
C ALA A 42 45.48 18.97 -30.16
N GLN A 43 46.02 17.86 -30.65
CA GLN A 43 46.12 16.50 -30.08
C GLN A 43 47.38 16.32 -29.20
N LEU A 44 47.39 15.29 -28.33
CA LEU A 44 48.47 14.30 -28.03
C LEU A 44 48.11 13.58 -26.68
N ASN A 45 47.72 12.30 -26.64
CA ASN A 45 48.47 11.02 -26.70
C ASN A 45 49.21 10.63 -25.39
N VAL A 46 48.86 9.46 -24.80
CA VAL A 46 49.70 8.42 -24.14
C VAL A 46 48.89 7.56 -23.12
N GLN A 47 49.23 6.27 -23.08
CA GLN A 47 48.59 5.06 -22.53
C GLN A 47 48.85 4.79 -21.00
N PRO A 48 48.37 3.66 -20.38
CA PRO A 48 47.63 3.65 -19.12
C PRO A 48 48.43 3.22 -17.87
N GLN A 49 47.97 3.64 -16.69
CA GLN A 49 48.34 3.07 -15.38
C GLN A 49 47.11 3.01 -14.46
N VAL A 50 46.90 1.84 -13.87
CA VAL A 50 45.78 1.45 -13.01
C VAL A 50 46.18 1.64 -11.54
N SER A 51 45.33 2.25 -10.72
CA SER A 51 45.32 1.99 -9.28
C SER A 51 43.95 2.24 -8.63
N SER A 52 43.50 1.20 -7.95
CA SER A 52 42.31 0.94 -7.14
C SER A 52 41.84 2.04 -6.17
N SER A 53 40.53 2.31 -6.17
CA SER A 53 39.81 3.11 -5.18
C SER A 53 39.08 2.23 -4.17
N ALA A 54 39.31 2.47 -2.87
CA ALA A 54 38.41 2.32 -1.69
C ALA A 54 37.62 1.02 -1.44
N ILE A 55 37.48 0.11 -2.40
CA ILE A 55 36.71 -1.14 -2.29
C ILE A 55 37.55 -2.26 -1.67
N ASP A 56 38.87 -2.23 -1.87
CA ASP A 56 39.80 -3.14 -1.20
C ASP A 56 40.05 -2.77 0.28
N GLU A 57 39.59 -1.59 0.73
CA GLU A 57 39.66 -1.15 2.13
C GLU A 57 38.48 -1.65 2.97
N VAL A 58 37.31 -1.88 2.33
CA VAL A 58 36.13 -2.48 2.97
C VAL A 58 36.29 -3.99 3.15
N ARG A 59 37.03 -4.66 2.25
CA ARG A 59 37.36 -6.10 2.37
C ARG A 59 38.35 -6.42 3.49
N ARG A 60 38.91 -5.40 4.19
CA ARG A 60 39.80 -5.60 5.36
C ARG A 60 39.10 -5.55 6.71
N LEU A 61 37.83 -5.13 6.80
CA LEU A 61 37.17 -4.92 8.10
C LEU A 61 36.53 -6.19 8.70
N PHE A 62 36.56 -7.33 7.99
CA PHE A 62 36.14 -8.63 8.53
C PHE A 62 37.07 -9.77 8.08
N PRO A 63 38.06 -10.15 8.92
CA PRO A 63 38.64 -11.48 8.82
C PRO A 63 38.80 -12.13 10.20
N SER A 64 38.06 -13.21 10.43
CA SER A 64 38.28 -14.07 11.58
C SER A 64 39.40 -15.09 11.27
N VAL A 65 40.42 -15.11 12.15
CA VAL A 65 41.34 -16.22 12.51
C VAL A 65 42.67 -16.39 11.73
N HIS A 66 43.75 -15.89 12.39
CA HIS A 66 45.11 -16.43 12.60
C HIS A 66 46.39 -15.80 11.97
N ARG A 67 47.29 -15.46 12.93
CA ARG A 67 48.77 -15.30 12.95
C ARG A 67 49.43 -13.95 12.55
N THR A 68 50.15 -13.42 13.54
CA THR A 68 51.16 -12.33 13.59
C THR A 68 52.51 -12.76 12.96
N PRO A 69 53.61 -11.95 12.89
CA PRO A 69 53.86 -10.58 13.39
C PRO A 69 54.71 -9.64 12.47
N TYR A 70 54.96 -8.41 12.97
CA TYR A 70 56.09 -7.48 12.65
C TYR A 70 56.04 -6.73 11.30
N THR A 71 56.37 -5.43 11.15
CA THR A 71 57.10 -4.43 11.96
C THR A 71 56.83 -3.03 11.37
N ASN A 72 56.82 -1.99 12.22
CA ASN A 72 57.46 -0.65 12.06
C ASN A 72 57.17 0.19 10.79
N LEU A 73 57.06 1.52 10.78
CA LEU A 73 57.08 2.65 11.72
C LEU A 73 56.79 3.90 10.83
N GLN A 74 56.43 5.03 11.46
CA GLN A 74 56.56 6.42 10.97
C GLN A 74 55.45 7.04 10.10
N THR A 75 54.60 7.79 10.82
CA THR A 75 54.15 9.19 10.59
C THR A 75 55.18 10.14 9.93
N PRO A 76 54.87 11.42 9.55
CA PRO A 76 53.60 12.17 9.56
C PRO A 76 53.39 13.10 8.31
N GLU A 77 52.37 13.96 8.40
CA GLU A 77 52.27 15.33 7.84
C GLU A 77 51.38 15.58 6.60
N GLY A 78 50.11 15.86 6.90
CA GLY A 78 49.46 17.16 6.66
C GLY A 78 49.62 17.86 5.30
N ARG A 79 48.49 18.07 4.62
CA ARG A 79 48.15 19.39 4.03
C ARG A 79 46.69 19.51 3.62
N ARG A 80 46.06 20.59 4.11
CA ARG A 80 44.74 21.11 3.73
C ARG A 80 44.72 21.57 2.26
N LYS A 81 43.52 21.48 1.64
CA LYS A 81 42.92 22.26 0.51
C LYS A 81 42.43 21.31 -0.58
N SER A 82 41.33 21.51 -1.28
CA SER A 82 40.25 22.49 -1.31
C SER A 82 39.22 21.91 -2.29
N LYS A 83 37.92 22.09 -2.05
CA LYS A 83 36.85 21.62 -2.94
C LYS A 83 37.04 22.16 -4.36
N SER A 84 37.11 21.26 -5.34
CA SER A 84 36.95 21.54 -6.76
C SER A 84 35.81 20.68 -7.30
N ARG A 85 34.80 21.34 -7.90
CA ARG A 85 33.68 20.70 -8.61
C ARG A 85 34.21 20.03 -9.86
N LYS A 86 34.12 18.69 -9.95
CA LYS A 86 34.39 17.94 -11.19
C LYS A 86 33.08 17.73 -11.96
N SER A 87 33.14 17.98 -13.27
CA SER A 87 32.12 17.75 -14.28
C SER A 87 31.81 16.25 -14.45
N ASP A 88 30.52 15.89 -14.40
CA ASP A 88 29.98 14.53 -14.55
C ASP A 88 29.91 14.15 -16.04
N SER A 89 31.05 13.84 -16.68
CA SER A 89 31.07 13.38 -18.08
C SER A 89 31.38 11.88 -18.17
N GLY A 90 30.32 11.07 -18.33
CA GLY A 90 30.41 9.69 -18.84
C GLY A 90 30.17 8.56 -17.85
N VAL A 91 29.58 8.81 -16.68
CA VAL A 91 29.26 7.73 -15.72
C VAL A 91 28.22 6.79 -16.33
N ALA A 92 28.64 5.54 -16.57
CA ALA A 92 27.75 4.46 -16.97
C ALA A 92 26.87 4.06 -15.78
N PHE A 93 25.60 3.82 -16.03
CA PHE A 93 24.63 3.35 -15.04
C PHE A 93 23.92 2.10 -15.55
N LYS A 94 23.46 1.25 -14.64
CA LYS A 94 22.81 -0.02 -14.98
C LYS A 94 21.30 0.09 -14.85
N LYS A 95 20.57 -0.57 -15.75
CA LYS A 95 19.11 -0.69 -15.70
C LYS A 95 18.65 -2.10 -16.00
N GLU A 96 17.54 -2.45 -15.36
CA GLU A 96 16.75 -3.63 -15.71
C GLU A 96 15.98 -3.36 -17.00
N VAL A 97 16.03 -4.28 -17.97
CA VAL A 97 15.32 -4.19 -19.25
C VAL A 97 14.59 -5.50 -19.51
N ILE A 98 13.29 -5.41 -19.81
CA ILE A 98 12.40 -6.56 -20.02
C ILE A 98 11.67 -6.41 -21.36
N LEU A 99 11.70 -7.43 -22.20
CA LEU A 99 10.90 -7.54 -23.42
C LEU A 99 9.62 -8.33 -23.14
N LEU A 100 8.48 -7.78 -23.53
CA LEU A 100 7.20 -8.48 -23.49
C LEU A 100 7.05 -9.41 -24.70
N ASP A 101 6.41 -10.55 -24.48
CA ASP A 101 6.11 -11.56 -25.50
C ASP A 101 4.90 -11.22 -26.37
N ASN A 102 3.99 -10.35 -25.90
CA ASN A 102 2.74 -10.01 -26.57
C ASN A 102 2.57 -8.50 -26.81
N PRO A 103 2.19 -8.04 -28.03
CA PRO A 103 1.91 -6.64 -28.34
C PRO A 103 0.73 -6.04 -27.54
N MET A 104 -0.15 -6.87 -26.98
CA MET A 104 -1.31 -6.43 -26.18
C MET A 104 -1.03 -6.37 -24.67
N ALA A 105 0.18 -6.72 -24.22
CA ALA A 105 0.53 -6.69 -22.81
C ALA A 105 0.46 -5.27 -22.23
N LYS A 106 -0.33 -5.11 -21.14
CA LYS A 106 -0.55 -3.82 -20.46
C LYS A 106 -0.11 -3.82 -18.99
N ALA A 107 0.23 -4.98 -18.44
CA ALA A 107 0.62 -5.15 -17.04
C ALA A 107 2.12 -5.41 -16.90
N THR A 108 2.69 -5.01 -15.76
CA THR A 108 4.07 -5.37 -15.38
C THR A 108 4.14 -6.86 -15.03
N LEU A 109 5.25 -7.52 -15.38
CA LEU A 109 5.46 -8.91 -14.98
C LEU A 109 5.77 -8.98 -13.47
N THR A 110 5.11 -9.90 -12.76
CA THR A 110 5.33 -10.18 -11.33
C THR A 110 5.50 -11.69 -11.11
N GLY A 111 6.13 -12.06 -9.98
CA GLY A 111 6.27 -13.45 -9.55
C GLY A 111 6.88 -14.38 -10.61
N LEU A 112 6.21 -15.53 -10.83
CA LEU A 112 6.65 -16.58 -11.76
C LEU A 112 6.83 -16.08 -13.19
N CYS A 113 5.91 -15.25 -13.71
CA CYS A 113 6.01 -14.72 -15.08
C CYS A 113 7.26 -13.85 -15.27
N LYS A 114 7.66 -13.09 -14.23
CA LYS A 114 8.91 -12.33 -14.27
C LYS A 114 10.12 -13.26 -14.26
N SER A 115 10.14 -14.28 -13.39
CA SER A 115 11.22 -15.28 -13.36
C SER A 115 11.38 -16.01 -14.70
N GLN A 116 10.27 -16.45 -15.29
CA GLN A 116 10.25 -17.12 -16.59
C GLN A 116 10.75 -16.22 -17.72
N ALA A 117 10.44 -14.92 -17.69
CA ALA A 117 10.99 -13.98 -18.66
C ALA A 117 12.52 -13.88 -18.57
N TYR A 118 13.10 -13.92 -17.37
CA TYR A 118 14.55 -13.96 -17.19
C TYR A 118 15.16 -15.27 -17.68
N GLU A 119 14.57 -16.41 -17.32
CA GLU A 119 15.04 -17.74 -17.75
C GLU A 119 14.98 -17.91 -19.27
N LYS A 120 13.91 -17.41 -19.91
CA LYS A 120 13.72 -17.49 -21.38
C LYS A 120 14.48 -16.38 -22.15
N GLY A 121 15.27 -15.55 -21.48
CA GLY A 121 16.10 -14.49 -22.10
C GLY A 121 15.33 -13.25 -22.55
N PHE A 122 14.12 -13.04 -22.05
CA PHE A 122 13.30 -11.85 -22.23
C PHE A 122 13.56 -10.77 -21.16
N GLY A 123 14.46 -11.01 -20.20
CA GLY A 123 14.82 -10.04 -19.16
C GLY A 123 16.32 -9.97 -18.90
N PHE A 124 16.85 -8.76 -18.71
CA PHE A 124 18.24 -8.50 -18.33
C PHE A 124 18.29 -7.57 -17.11
N SER A 125 18.91 -8.01 -16.01
CA SER A 125 18.87 -7.26 -14.74
C SER A 125 19.83 -6.07 -14.70
N ALA A 126 20.79 -5.99 -15.62
CA ALA A 126 21.95 -5.11 -15.50
C ALA A 126 22.53 -4.63 -16.85
N VAL A 127 21.72 -3.94 -17.65
CA VAL A 127 22.12 -3.34 -18.94
C VAL A 127 22.79 -1.99 -18.73
N ASN A 128 23.95 -1.76 -19.34
CA ASN A 128 24.72 -0.51 -19.17
C ASN A 128 24.22 0.59 -20.14
N PHE A 129 23.90 1.75 -19.58
CA PHE A 129 23.58 2.98 -20.29
C PHE A 129 24.56 4.08 -19.91
N LYS A 130 24.72 5.11 -20.76
CA LYS A 130 25.52 6.30 -20.42
C LYS A 130 24.64 7.54 -20.50
N LYS A 131 24.80 8.47 -19.55
CA LYS A 131 23.99 9.70 -19.49
C LYS A 131 24.13 10.58 -20.75
N ASN A 132 25.28 10.53 -21.40
CA ASN A 132 25.57 11.32 -22.61
C ASN A 132 25.12 10.65 -23.91
N TRP A 133 24.38 9.54 -23.86
CA TRP A 133 23.82 8.92 -25.05
C TRP A 133 22.67 9.72 -25.63
N THR A 134 22.63 9.80 -26.95
CA THR A 134 21.49 10.30 -27.73
C THR A 134 20.36 9.29 -27.77
N GLU A 135 19.16 9.71 -28.15
CA GLU A 135 18.01 8.82 -28.34
C GLU A 135 18.34 7.65 -29.29
N VAL A 136 19.06 7.92 -30.40
CA VAL A 136 19.45 6.90 -31.37
C VAL A 136 20.35 5.83 -30.74
N GLU A 137 21.30 6.23 -29.90
CA GLU A 137 22.20 5.29 -29.21
C GLU A 137 21.45 4.46 -28.15
N VAL A 138 20.47 5.05 -27.46
CA VAL A 138 19.60 4.32 -26.51
C VAL A 138 18.77 3.27 -27.23
N TYR A 139 18.10 3.63 -28.33
CA TYR A 139 17.29 2.69 -29.11
C TYR A 139 18.12 1.59 -29.77
N HIS A 140 19.31 1.92 -30.28
CA HIS A 140 20.23 0.93 -30.84
C HIS A 140 20.68 -0.09 -29.79
N CYS A 141 21.00 0.37 -28.57
CA CYS A 141 21.34 -0.53 -27.45
C CYS A 141 20.18 -1.48 -27.11
N LEU A 142 18.95 -0.96 -27.02
CA LEU A 142 17.76 -1.76 -26.73
C LEU A 142 17.44 -2.77 -27.85
N GLN A 143 17.63 -2.37 -29.10
CA GLN A 143 17.41 -3.22 -30.27
C GLN A 143 18.46 -4.33 -30.37
N ASP A 144 19.74 -4.03 -30.12
CA ASP A 144 20.82 -5.01 -30.10
C ASP A 144 20.65 -6.04 -28.98
N LEU A 145 20.14 -5.61 -27.81
CA LEU A 145 19.95 -6.47 -26.65
C LEU A 145 19.02 -7.66 -26.91
N PHE A 146 18.01 -7.46 -27.75
CA PHE A 146 17.02 -8.48 -28.12
C PHE A 146 17.04 -8.81 -29.61
N LYS A 147 18.17 -8.63 -30.29
CA LYS A 147 18.29 -8.80 -31.75
C LYS A 147 17.76 -10.15 -32.24
N ASP A 148 18.06 -11.22 -31.50
CA ASP A 148 17.65 -12.59 -31.83
C ASP A 148 16.14 -12.82 -31.68
N LYS A 149 15.46 -12.02 -30.84
CA LYS A 149 14.02 -12.13 -30.56
C LYS A 149 13.20 -11.17 -31.41
N LEU A 150 13.68 -9.93 -31.60
CA LEU A 150 12.96 -8.90 -32.32
C LEU A 150 12.96 -9.10 -33.83
N LYS A 151 13.99 -9.69 -34.46
CA LYS A 151 14.02 -10.00 -35.91
C LYS A 151 13.36 -8.91 -36.81
N GLU A 152 13.75 -7.64 -36.61
CA GLU A 152 13.22 -6.44 -37.30
C GLU A 152 11.82 -5.94 -36.87
N VAL A 153 11.16 -6.58 -35.91
CA VAL A 153 9.96 -6.08 -35.24
C VAL A 153 10.28 -4.80 -34.46
N LYS A 154 9.55 -3.73 -34.77
CA LYS A 154 9.62 -2.47 -34.02
C LYS A 154 9.01 -2.65 -32.63
N PHE A 155 9.51 -1.90 -31.66
CA PHE A 155 9.03 -1.94 -30.28
C PHE A 155 8.76 -0.52 -29.77
N GLU A 156 7.97 -0.42 -28.71
CA GLU A 156 7.81 0.79 -27.92
C GLU A 156 8.38 0.61 -26.51
N VAL A 157 8.93 1.69 -25.96
CA VAL A 157 9.47 1.73 -24.60
C VAL A 157 8.37 2.14 -23.63
N LEU A 158 8.23 1.41 -22.53
CA LEU A 158 7.21 1.57 -21.51
C LEU A 158 7.85 1.72 -20.12
N ILE A 159 7.19 2.48 -19.25
CA ILE A 159 7.55 2.69 -17.85
C ILE A 159 6.48 2.08 -16.93
N PRO A 160 6.87 1.37 -15.86
CA PRO A 160 5.93 0.84 -14.89
C PRO A 160 5.32 1.95 -14.01
N MET A 161 4.00 1.93 -13.88
CA MET A 161 3.20 2.77 -12.97
C MET A 161 2.07 1.93 -12.35
N SER A 162 2.18 1.64 -11.05
CA SER A 162 1.14 0.96 -10.27
C SER A 162 0.58 -0.31 -10.95
N ARG A 163 1.47 -1.25 -11.29
CA ARG A 163 1.20 -2.53 -12.00
C ARG A 163 0.83 -2.43 -13.49
N CYS A 164 0.66 -1.22 -14.02
CA CYS A 164 0.40 -0.98 -15.45
C CYS A 164 1.65 -0.49 -16.19
N LEU A 165 1.72 -0.77 -17.49
CA LEU A 165 2.75 -0.28 -18.39
C LEU A 165 2.20 0.87 -19.22
N VAL A 166 2.87 2.02 -19.13
CA VAL A 166 2.46 3.26 -19.80
C VAL A 166 3.62 3.80 -20.61
N LYS A 167 3.33 4.50 -21.72
CA LYS A 167 4.37 5.21 -22.47
C LYS A 167 4.95 6.37 -21.64
N PRO A 168 6.28 6.58 -21.63
CA PRO A 168 6.89 7.75 -21.00
C PRO A 168 6.31 9.04 -21.59
N ASN A 169 5.73 9.90 -20.75
CA ASN A 169 5.16 11.18 -21.17
C ASN A 169 6.28 12.24 -21.23
N LEU A 170 6.96 12.34 -22.38
CA LEU A 170 8.01 13.33 -22.64
C LEU A 170 7.39 14.61 -23.22
N ALA A 171 7.88 15.78 -22.78
CA ALA A 171 7.48 17.06 -23.37
C ALA A 171 7.89 17.15 -24.85
N THR A 172 7.22 17.99 -25.64
CA THR A 172 7.31 18.02 -27.12
C THR A 172 8.73 18.20 -27.69
N ASP A 173 9.68 18.70 -26.88
CA ASP A 173 11.09 18.93 -27.25
C ASP A 173 12.08 17.98 -26.54
N CYS A 174 11.57 16.99 -25.80
CA CYS A 174 12.38 16.01 -25.06
C CYS A 174 12.36 14.65 -25.78
N SER A 175 13.55 14.10 -26.04
CA SER A 175 13.72 12.75 -26.57
C SER A 175 14.12 11.77 -25.46
N LEU A 176 13.95 10.46 -25.69
CA LEU A 176 14.37 9.43 -24.73
C LEU A 176 15.88 9.20 -24.81
N ASP A 177 16.66 10.20 -24.39
CA ASP A 177 18.11 10.16 -24.35
C ASP A 177 18.65 9.49 -23.06
N GLY A 178 19.96 9.33 -22.96
CA GLY A 178 20.61 8.69 -21.81
C GLY A 178 20.38 9.41 -20.48
N THR A 179 20.11 10.72 -20.50
CA THR A 179 19.78 11.51 -19.31
C THR A 179 18.34 11.24 -18.89
N ALA A 180 17.39 11.25 -19.83
CA ALA A 180 15.99 10.89 -19.61
C ALA A 180 15.87 9.46 -19.06
N VAL A 181 16.62 8.50 -19.61
CA VAL A 181 16.66 7.11 -19.10
C VAL A 181 17.21 7.06 -17.67
N CYS A 182 18.26 7.83 -17.36
CA CYS A 182 18.83 7.87 -16.01
C CYS A 182 17.84 8.44 -14.99
N GLU A 183 17.07 9.47 -15.35
CA GLU A 183 16.20 10.22 -14.46
C GLU A 183 14.81 9.63 -14.32
N MET A 184 14.18 9.21 -15.42
CA MET A 184 12.81 8.67 -15.44
C MET A 184 12.75 7.24 -14.91
N PHE A 185 13.82 6.45 -15.13
CA PHE A 185 13.87 5.05 -14.76
C PHE A 185 14.73 4.79 -13.51
N LYS A 186 14.94 5.78 -12.62
CA LYS A 186 15.83 5.69 -11.44
C LYS A 186 15.79 4.35 -10.70
N GLN A 187 14.62 3.94 -10.20
CA GLN A 187 14.39 2.64 -9.55
C GLN A 187 13.44 1.74 -10.35
N LYS A 188 13.20 2.05 -11.63
CA LYS A 188 12.20 1.38 -12.47
C LYS A 188 12.87 0.59 -13.59
N ALA A 189 12.29 -0.56 -13.93
CA ALA A 189 12.68 -1.32 -15.12
C ALA A 189 12.19 -0.65 -16.40
N ILE A 190 12.93 -0.85 -17.49
CA ILE A 190 12.55 -0.46 -18.84
C ILE A 190 11.80 -1.63 -19.47
N TYR A 191 10.56 -1.42 -19.89
CA TYR A 191 9.80 -2.45 -20.61
C TYR A 191 9.79 -2.16 -22.10
N LEU A 192 10.00 -3.17 -22.92
CA LEU A 192 9.86 -3.10 -24.37
C LEU A 192 8.64 -3.91 -24.77
N ARG A 193 7.70 -3.29 -25.49
CA ARG A 193 6.56 -3.99 -26.07
C ARG A 193 6.72 -4.07 -27.58
N PRO A 194 6.75 -5.26 -28.18
CA PRO A 194 6.82 -5.38 -29.63
C PRO A 194 5.52 -4.87 -30.25
N LEU A 195 5.58 -4.27 -31.44
CA LEU A 195 4.41 -3.76 -32.16
C LEU A 195 3.69 -4.84 -32.98
N SER A 196 4.30 -6.03 -33.12
CA SER A 196 3.73 -7.22 -33.73
C SER A 196 4.15 -8.46 -32.96
N MET A 197 3.46 -9.59 -33.16
CA MET A 197 3.83 -10.87 -32.54
C MET A 197 5.27 -11.29 -32.90
N LEU A 198 5.99 -11.88 -31.94
CA LEU A 198 7.35 -12.39 -32.12
C LEU A 198 7.32 -13.82 -32.71
N GLU A 199 8.14 -14.11 -33.71
CA GLU A 199 8.20 -15.44 -34.33
C GLU A 199 8.93 -16.46 -33.43
N GLY A 200 8.24 -17.54 -33.04
CA GLY A 200 8.79 -18.64 -32.24
C GLY A 200 8.26 -18.74 -30.81
N ALA A 201 7.20 -18.01 -30.46
CA ALA A 201 6.39 -18.33 -29.29
C ALA A 201 5.57 -19.60 -29.59
N GLU A 202 6.21 -20.77 -29.47
CA GLU A 202 5.47 -22.03 -29.39
C GLU A 202 4.58 -21.98 -28.14
N VAL A 203 3.29 -22.20 -28.35
CA VAL A 203 2.32 -22.43 -27.29
C VAL A 203 2.70 -23.77 -26.66
N GLU A 204 3.46 -23.76 -25.57
CA GLU A 204 3.53 -24.91 -24.67
C GLU A 204 2.12 -25.09 -24.08
N GLN A 205 1.37 -26.01 -24.70
CA GLN A 205 0.25 -26.69 -24.08
C GLN A 205 0.81 -27.56 -22.95
N ASP A 206 1.00 -26.99 -21.76
CA ASP A 206 0.89 -27.79 -20.55
C ASP A 206 -0.60 -28.00 -20.28
N ASN A 207 -1.04 -29.18 -20.72
CA ASN A 207 -2.35 -29.73 -20.49
C ASN A 207 -2.45 -30.10 -19.01
N ASP A 208 -2.76 -29.12 -18.17
CA ASP A 208 -3.43 -29.28 -16.87
C ASP A 208 -4.40 -28.10 -16.67
N GLY A 209 -5.50 -28.14 -17.44
CA GLY A 209 -6.83 -27.87 -16.90
C GLY A 209 -7.32 -26.44 -16.74
N VAL A 210 -7.14 -25.55 -17.72
CA VAL A 210 -8.08 -24.42 -17.96
C VAL A 210 -8.27 -24.24 -19.46
N GLY A 211 -9.30 -24.89 -20.01
CA GLY A 211 -9.77 -24.65 -21.37
C GLY A 211 -10.64 -23.41 -21.41
N ASP A 212 -10.18 -22.39 -22.12
CA ASP A 212 -10.93 -21.21 -22.52
C ASP A 212 -11.82 -21.61 -23.71
N GLU A 213 -13.09 -21.92 -23.47
CA GLU A 213 -14.10 -21.93 -24.54
C GLU A 213 -14.80 -20.58 -24.56
N LEU A 214 -14.45 -19.79 -25.58
CA LEU A 214 -15.37 -18.85 -26.21
C LEU A 214 -16.70 -19.59 -26.48
N PHE A 215 -17.77 -19.20 -25.80
CA PHE A 215 -19.12 -19.49 -26.30
C PHE A 215 -19.65 -18.30 -27.10
N GLU A 216 -19.73 -18.55 -28.40
CA GLU A 216 -20.58 -17.87 -29.37
C GLU A 216 -22.02 -17.74 -28.85
N PHE A 217 -22.68 -16.65 -29.23
CA PHE A 217 -24.14 -16.56 -29.23
C PHE A 217 -24.71 -17.70 -30.08
N ARG A 218 -25.44 -18.64 -29.47
CA ARG A 218 -26.40 -19.51 -30.16
C ARG A 218 -27.67 -19.71 -29.35
N ASP A 219 -28.74 -19.17 -29.94
CA ASP A 219 -30.12 -19.64 -29.99
C ASP A 219 -30.78 -20.13 -28.69
N CYS A 220 -31.70 -19.29 -28.21
CA CYS A 220 -32.78 -19.64 -27.31
C CYS A 220 -33.51 -20.91 -27.80
N PRO A 221 -33.82 -21.88 -26.94
CA PRO A 221 -34.74 -22.94 -27.32
C PRO A 221 -36.15 -22.35 -27.51
N GLU A 222 -36.77 -22.73 -28.63
CA GLU A 222 -38.17 -22.50 -28.95
C GLU A 222 -39.08 -22.97 -27.81
N VAL A 223 -40.04 -22.11 -27.49
CA VAL A 223 -41.17 -22.38 -26.59
C VAL A 223 -42.09 -23.39 -27.29
N GLU A 224 -42.16 -24.63 -26.79
CA GLU A 224 -43.32 -25.47 -27.06
C GLU A 224 -44.49 -25.01 -26.19
N ILE A 225 -45.50 -24.47 -26.85
CA ILE A 225 -46.80 -24.14 -26.28
C ILE A 225 -47.51 -25.46 -25.99
N ILE A 226 -47.70 -25.78 -24.72
CA ILE A 226 -48.74 -26.70 -24.27
C ILE A 226 -49.79 -25.87 -23.53
N GLU A 227 -50.92 -25.67 -24.21
CA GLU A 227 -52.15 -25.18 -23.59
C GLU A 227 -52.61 -26.21 -22.56
N ASP A 228 -52.78 -25.80 -21.30
CA ASP A 228 -54.01 -26.14 -20.58
C ASP A 228 -54.22 -25.30 -19.31
N ALA A 229 -55.49 -24.97 -19.12
CA ALA A 229 -56.01 -23.97 -18.21
C ALA A 229 -56.07 -24.42 -16.74
N ASN A 230 -55.74 -23.53 -15.79
CA ASN A 230 -56.66 -23.14 -14.70
C ASN A 230 -56.09 -22.03 -13.78
N LYS A 231 -57.02 -21.26 -13.24
CA LYS A 231 -56.89 -20.02 -12.45
C LYS A 231 -56.31 -20.22 -11.04
N ASP A 232 -55.47 -19.30 -10.58
CA ASP A 232 -55.70 -18.34 -9.47
C ASP A 232 -54.41 -17.88 -8.74
N ASN A 233 -54.30 -16.56 -8.55
CA ASN A 233 -53.56 -15.75 -7.57
C ASN A 233 -52.33 -16.30 -6.81
N SER A 234 -51.18 -15.64 -7.01
CA SER A 234 -50.49 -14.73 -6.05
C SER A 234 -48.99 -14.65 -6.39
N VAL A 235 -48.44 -13.45 -6.40
CA VAL A 235 -47.08 -13.16 -6.87
C VAL A 235 -46.14 -13.20 -5.66
N GLU A 236 -45.32 -14.25 -5.57
CA GLU A 236 -44.22 -14.35 -4.61
C GLU A 236 -42.90 -14.13 -5.37
N PHE A 237 -42.21 -13.04 -5.04
CA PHE A 237 -40.91 -12.70 -5.61
C PHE A 237 -39.86 -13.60 -4.95
N LEU A 238 -39.56 -14.74 -5.56
CA LEU A 238 -38.52 -15.66 -5.09
C LEU A 238 -37.15 -14.98 -5.23
N SER A 239 -36.57 -14.63 -4.09
CA SER A 239 -35.14 -14.39 -3.94
C SER A 239 -34.38 -15.64 -4.38
N LEU A 240 -33.50 -15.50 -5.38
CA LEU A 240 -32.48 -16.51 -5.62
C LEU A 240 -31.47 -16.45 -4.48
N ASP A 241 -31.66 -17.32 -3.51
CA ASP A 241 -30.70 -17.61 -2.45
C ASP A 241 -29.44 -18.23 -3.07
N THR A 242 -28.32 -17.53 -2.93
CA THR A 242 -26.97 -18.07 -3.14
C THR A 242 -26.23 -18.19 -1.81
N SER A 243 -26.92 -18.61 -0.75
CA SER A 243 -26.36 -18.79 0.60
C SER A 243 -25.46 -20.04 0.72
N ASP A 244 -25.46 -20.95 -0.25
CA ASP A 244 -24.90 -22.30 -0.04
C ASP A 244 -23.42 -22.49 -0.42
N ILE A 245 -22.53 -21.54 -0.11
CA ILE A 245 -21.06 -21.80 -0.23
C ILE A 245 -20.24 -21.14 0.89
N PHE A 246 -20.68 -21.10 2.15
CA PHE A 246 -19.74 -21.00 3.29
C PHE A 246 -20.35 -21.74 4.50
N SER A 247 -19.49 -22.31 5.34
CA SER A 247 -19.86 -23.21 6.44
C SER A 247 -20.58 -22.47 7.58
N ASP A 248 -21.89 -22.24 7.42
CA ASP A 248 -22.75 -21.64 8.45
C ASP A 248 -22.98 -22.55 9.67
N GLN A 249 -22.69 -23.85 9.56
CA GLN A 249 -22.90 -24.80 10.66
C GLN A 249 -22.02 -24.54 11.90
N PHE A 250 -20.77 -24.09 11.71
CA PHE A 250 -19.82 -23.89 12.82
C PHE A 250 -20.08 -22.59 13.59
N GLU A 251 -20.52 -21.53 12.90
CA GLU A 251 -20.86 -20.26 13.54
C GLU A 251 -22.14 -20.40 14.38
N GLU A 252 -23.16 -21.13 13.93
CA GLU A 252 -24.38 -21.35 14.73
C GLU A 252 -24.13 -22.07 16.07
N ASP A 253 -23.32 -23.11 16.07
CA ASP A 253 -23.06 -23.90 17.28
C ASP A 253 -22.16 -23.14 18.29
N THR A 254 -21.23 -22.33 17.79
CA THR A 254 -20.39 -21.45 18.61
C THR A 254 -21.19 -20.27 19.18
N ILE A 255 -22.09 -19.67 18.38
CA ILE A 255 -22.98 -18.57 18.81
C ILE A 255 -23.99 -19.05 19.87
N LYS A 256 -24.45 -20.31 19.80
CA LYS A 256 -25.33 -20.91 20.82
C LYS A 256 -24.61 -21.12 22.16
N ALA A 257 -23.29 -21.33 22.16
CA ALA A 257 -22.49 -21.53 23.38
C ALA A 257 -22.03 -20.22 24.05
N ILE A 258 -21.87 -19.13 23.30
CA ILE A 258 -21.35 -17.84 23.81
C ILE A 258 -22.46 -16.89 24.31
N ASN A 259 -23.72 -17.35 24.30
CA ASN A 259 -24.81 -16.56 24.84
C ASN A 259 -24.99 -16.78 26.35
N ILE A 260 -25.17 -15.67 27.07
CA ILE A 260 -25.60 -15.51 28.48
C ILE A 260 -24.46 -15.29 29.50
N SER A 261 -23.65 -14.25 29.29
CA SER A 261 -23.05 -13.52 30.41
C SER A 261 -23.40 -12.02 30.27
N LYS A 262 -23.94 -11.42 31.33
CA LYS A 262 -24.23 -9.97 31.35
C LYS A 262 -22.91 -9.26 31.57
N CYS A 263 -22.36 -8.66 30.51
CA CYS A 263 -21.13 -7.87 30.61
C CYS A 263 -21.44 -6.43 31.00
N GLU A 264 -20.56 -5.83 31.82
CA GLU A 264 -20.68 -4.43 32.26
C GLU A 264 -19.74 -3.50 31.49
N SER A 265 -18.80 -4.06 30.71
CA SER A 265 -17.89 -3.31 29.83
C SER A 265 -17.58 -4.06 28.54
N LEU A 266 -17.15 -3.32 27.51
CA LEU A 266 -16.67 -3.91 26.25
C LEU A 266 -15.41 -4.76 26.49
N LYS A 267 -14.61 -4.40 27.50
CA LYS A 267 -13.43 -5.16 27.91
C LYS A 267 -13.80 -6.55 28.43
N ASP A 268 -14.92 -6.68 29.14
CA ASP A 268 -15.39 -7.98 29.64
C ASP A 268 -15.79 -8.91 28.48
N ILE A 269 -16.47 -8.36 27.46
CA ILE A 269 -16.83 -9.11 26.24
C ILE A 269 -15.57 -9.63 25.55
N LEU A 270 -14.56 -8.78 25.35
CA LEU A 270 -13.30 -9.18 24.73
C LEU A 270 -12.53 -10.19 25.59
N THR A 271 -12.60 -10.05 26.92
CA THR A 271 -11.96 -10.99 27.86
C THR A 271 -12.64 -12.36 27.82
N GLU A 272 -13.96 -12.39 27.71
CA GLU A 272 -14.74 -13.62 27.52
C GLU A 272 -14.33 -14.33 26.22
N PHE A 273 -14.23 -13.62 25.10
CA PHE A 273 -13.76 -14.23 23.84
C PHE A 273 -12.33 -14.74 23.96
N LYS A 274 -11.44 -13.96 24.59
CA LYS A 274 -10.05 -14.36 24.81
C LYS A 274 -9.93 -15.63 25.65
N ASN A 275 -10.77 -15.80 26.66
CA ASN A 275 -10.80 -17.01 27.49
C ASN A 275 -11.35 -18.24 26.75
N ASN A 276 -12.12 -18.02 25.68
CA ASN A 276 -12.66 -19.07 24.82
C ASN A 276 -11.77 -19.35 23.59
N ILE A 277 -10.55 -18.80 23.54
CA ILE A 277 -9.60 -19.13 22.48
C ILE A 277 -9.17 -20.58 22.62
N ASP A 278 -9.40 -21.35 21.56
CA ASP A 278 -8.98 -22.73 21.44
C ASP A 278 -7.45 -22.81 21.38
N SER A 279 -6.89 -23.58 22.33
CA SER A 279 -5.45 -23.80 22.45
C SER A 279 -4.94 -24.95 21.58
N GLU A 280 -5.82 -25.82 21.07
CA GLU A 280 -5.46 -26.98 20.28
C GLU A 280 -5.28 -26.64 18.79
N HIS A 281 -6.16 -25.81 18.25
CA HIS A 281 -6.15 -25.46 16.83
C HIS A 281 -5.47 -24.11 16.57
N LEU A 282 -4.68 -24.07 15.49
CA LEU A 282 -3.89 -22.91 15.11
C LEU A 282 -4.41 -22.27 13.82
N LEU A 283 -4.54 -20.94 13.85
CA LEU A 283 -4.79 -20.10 12.69
C LEU A 283 -3.49 -19.43 12.25
N THR A 284 -2.81 -20.03 11.26
CA THR A 284 -1.53 -19.52 10.76
C THR A 284 -1.69 -18.46 9.68
N PHE A 285 -1.10 -17.29 9.92
CA PHE A 285 -0.97 -16.17 9.01
C PHE A 285 0.44 -16.09 8.44
N ASN A 286 0.56 -16.30 7.13
CA ASN A 286 1.82 -16.07 6.40
C ASN A 286 1.75 -14.68 5.77
N ILE A 287 2.55 -13.76 6.27
CA ILE A 287 2.44 -12.34 5.98
C ILE A 287 3.60 -11.87 5.12
N TYR A 288 3.26 -11.45 3.90
CA TYR A 288 4.10 -10.56 3.11
C TYR A 288 3.66 -9.12 3.35
N ARG A 289 4.58 -8.28 3.84
CA ARG A 289 4.26 -6.94 4.37
C ARG A 289 3.60 -6.01 3.35
N GLU A 290 3.97 -6.11 2.07
CA GLU A 290 3.42 -5.27 1.00
C GLU A 290 2.00 -5.69 0.58
N GLU A 291 1.58 -6.91 0.89
CA GLU A 291 0.26 -7.44 0.52
C GLU A 291 -0.46 -8.03 1.75
N ILE A 292 -0.34 -7.37 2.90
CA ILE A 292 -0.82 -7.88 4.17
C ILE A 292 -2.34 -8.13 4.17
N LEU A 293 -3.13 -7.24 3.55
CA LEU A 293 -4.57 -7.40 3.46
C LEU A 293 -4.93 -8.67 2.70
N ASP A 294 -4.34 -8.90 1.52
CA ASP A 294 -4.57 -10.10 0.72
C ASP A 294 -4.14 -11.37 1.48
N CYS A 295 -3.03 -11.31 2.23
CA CYS A 295 -2.58 -12.41 3.08
C CYS A 295 -3.63 -12.77 4.14
N CYS A 296 -4.17 -11.78 4.84
CA CYS A 296 -5.18 -11.97 5.87
C CYS A 296 -6.53 -12.43 5.29
N LEU A 297 -6.94 -11.89 4.14
CA LEU A 297 -8.16 -12.31 3.43
C LEU A 297 -8.12 -13.79 3.06
N ARG A 298 -6.97 -14.30 2.59
CA ARG A 298 -6.81 -15.74 2.30
C ARG A 298 -7.06 -16.61 3.52
N VAL A 299 -6.68 -16.16 4.72
CA VAL A 299 -6.80 -16.93 5.97
C VAL A 299 -8.27 -17.00 6.40
N VAL A 300 -8.99 -15.88 6.43
CA VAL A 300 -10.41 -15.84 6.86
C VAL A 300 -11.36 -16.55 5.89
N ARG A 301 -10.93 -16.76 4.65
CA ARG A 301 -11.66 -17.49 3.61
C ARG A 301 -11.44 -19.00 3.62
N ARG A 302 -10.55 -19.52 4.48
CA ARG A 302 -10.32 -20.97 4.59
C ARG A 302 -11.55 -21.64 5.20
N LYS A 303 -11.87 -22.84 4.72
CA LYS A 303 -12.95 -23.67 5.29
C LYS A 303 -12.70 -24.02 6.77
N SER A 304 -11.45 -24.12 7.17
CA SER A 304 -11.02 -24.41 8.54
C SER A 304 -10.92 -23.16 9.43
N PHE A 305 -11.38 -22.00 8.94
CA PHE A 305 -11.33 -20.78 9.72
C PHE A 305 -12.27 -20.89 10.93
N SER A 306 -11.74 -20.53 12.09
CA SER A 306 -12.52 -20.22 13.28
C SER A 306 -11.92 -18.97 13.93
N PRO A 307 -12.74 -18.00 14.35
CA PRO A 307 -12.25 -16.79 15.00
C PRO A 307 -11.64 -17.05 16.38
N LEU A 308 -11.94 -18.22 16.98
CA LEU A 308 -11.47 -18.62 18.29
C LEU A 308 -10.20 -19.48 18.25
N HIS A 309 -9.69 -19.87 17.09
CA HIS A 309 -8.40 -20.58 17.02
C HIS A 309 -7.25 -19.63 17.40
N ARG A 310 -6.25 -20.16 18.09
CA ARG A 310 -5.04 -19.40 18.44
C ARG A 310 -4.31 -18.92 17.19
N ILE A 311 -3.89 -17.66 17.17
CA ILE A 311 -3.15 -17.08 16.04
C ILE A 311 -1.65 -17.42 16.12
N SER A 312 -1.07 -17.73 14.96
CA SER A 312 0.39 -17.72 14.76
C SER A 312 0.71 -16.92 13.50
N VAL A 313 1.62 -15.96 13.64
CA VAL A 313 2.05 -15.09 12.54
C VAL A 313 3.47 -15.41 12.14
N ILE A 314 3.68 -15.59 10.83
CA ILE A 314 4.98 -15.81 10.21
C ILE A 314 5.15 -14.71 9.16
N PHE A 315 6.11 -13.82 9.37
CA PHE A 315 6.49 -12.84 8.36
C PHE A 315 7.48 -13.48 7.39
N THR A 316 7.19 -13.40 6.09
CA THR A 316 8.10 -13.87 5.03
C THR A 316 9.00 -12.73 4.60
N ASP A 317 10.32 -12.92 4.70
CA ASP A 317 11.33 -11.97 4.26
C ASP A 317 11.96 -12.37 2.90
N ILE A 318 12.80 -11.48 2.35
CA ILE A 318 13.43 -11.63 1.02
C ILE A 318 14.52 -12.74 1.01
N ALA A 319 14.86 -13.32 2.16
CA ALA A 319 15.99 -14.24 2.31
C ALA A 319 15.59 -15.68 2.68
N ASP A 320 14.30 -16.03 2.64
CA ASP A 320 13.79 -17.33 3.10
C ASP A 320 14.13 -17.64 4.57
N CYS A 321 14.52 -16.63 5.34
CA CYS A 321 14.73 -16.73 6.78
C CYS A 321 13.39 -16.45 7.46
N SER A 322 12.44 -17.38 7.33
CA SER A 322 11.21 -17.31 8.12
C SER A 322 11.59 -17.44 9.60
N GLU A 323 11.56 -16.34 10.35
CA GLU A 323 11.60 -16.39 11.80
C GLU A 323 10.32 -17.07 12.28
N GLY A 324 10.39 -18.38 12.47
CA GLY A 324 9.33 -19.20 13.06
C GLY A 324 9.19 -18.87 14.53
N ALA A 325 8.61 -17.71 14.85
CA ALA A 325 8.20 -17.41 16.20
C ALA A 325 6.88 -18.15 16.48
N VAL A 326 6.90 -19.05 17.47
CA VAL A 326 5.68 -19.41 18.17
C VAL A 326 5.16 -18.11 18.80
N ASP A 327 4.05 -17.60 18.26
CA ASP A 327 3.55 -16.28 18.60
C ASP A 327 3.17 -16.19 20.10
N GLN A 328 3.85 -15.29 20.81
CA GLN A 328 3.58 -14.88 22.20
C GLN A 328 2.99 -13.45 22.25
N GLY A 329 2.39 -13.00 21.13
CA GLY A 329 1.64 -11.76 21.00
C GLY A 329 2.35 -10.65 20.22
N GLY A 330 3.70 -10.64 20.15
CA GLY A 330 4.45 -9.59 19.45
C GLY A 330 4.15 -9.53 17.95
N PRO A 331 4.40 -10.63 17.20
CA PRO A 331 4.10 -10.73 15.78
C PRO A 331 2.63 -10.46 15.40
N SER A 332 1.67 -11.00 16.16
CA SER A 332 0.23 -10.74 15.96
C SER A 332 -0.14 -9.28 16.16
N ARG A 333 0.35 -8.62 17.21
CA ARG A 333 0.12 -7.18 17.42
C ARG A 333 0.63 -6.35 16.24
N GLU A 334 1.82 -6.67 15.73
CA GLU A 334 2.36 -5.98 14.57
C GLU A 334 1.52 -6.23 13.31
N MET A 335 1.15 -7.49 13.04
CA MET A 335 0.29 -7.85 11.91
C MET A 335 -1.01 -7.07 11.95
N PHE A 336 -1.70 -7.03 13.10
CA PHE A 336 -2.97 -6.31 13.22
C PHE A 336 -2.82 -4.79 13.06
N ARG A 337 -1.75 -4.20 13.61
CA ARG A 337 -1.45 -2.77 13.41
C ARG A 337 -1.27 -2.46 11.92
N LEU A 338 -0.47 -3.26 11.22
CA LEU A 338 -0.24 -3.10 9.78
C LEU A 338 -1.52 -3.35 8.96
N LEU A 339 -2.29 -4.38 9.33
CA LEU A 339 -3.53 -4.76 8.65
C LEU A 339 -4.58 -3.66 8.77
N LEU A 340 -4.81 -3.09 9.96
CA LEU A 340 -5.78 -2.02 10.14
C LEU A 340 -5.37 -0.74 9.40
N ASN A 341 -4.07 -0.45 9.33
CA ASN A 341 -3.56 0.65 8.51
C ASN A 341 -3.80 0.41 7.01
N GLU A 342 -3.67 -0.83 6.53
CA GLU A 342 -3.97 -1.19 5.14
C GLU A 342 -5.47 -1.12 4.86
N ILE A 343 -6.30 -1.65 5.76
CA ILE A 343 -7.77 -1.58 5.70
C ILE A 343 -8.24 -0.11 5.64
N LYS A 344 -7.67 0.76 6.46
CA LYS A 344 -7.97 2.20 6.49
C LYS A 344 -7.78 2.88 5.14
N ASN A 345 -6.77 2.43 4.38
CA ASN A 345 -6.32 3.05 3.13
C ASN A 345 -6.76 2.28 1.87
N CYS A 346 -7.48 1.17 2.03
CA CYS A 346 -7.93 0.35 0.91
C CYS A 346 -9.11 0.99 0.15
N LYS A 347 -9.44 0.40 -1.01
CA LYS A 347 -10.51 0.88 -1.92
C LYS A 347 -11.94 0.81 -1.35
N MET A 348 -12.15 0.20 -0.18
CA MET A 348 -13.45 0.05 0.48
C MET A 348 -13.84 1.23 1.37
N PHE A 349 -12.89 2.12 1.68
CA PHE A 349 -13.12 3.29 2.52
C PHE A 349 -12.74 4.58 1.80
N GLU A 350 -13.43 5.67 2.13
CA GLU A 350 -13.14 7.01 1.62
C GLU A 350 -13.34 8.08 2.70
N GLY A 351 -12.59 9.18 2.59
CA GLY A 351 -12.70 10.32 3.51
C GLY A 351 -11.40 10.73 4.16
N TYR A 352 -11.52 11.62 5.14
CA TYR A 352 -10.39 12.13 5.89
C TYR A 352 -9.68 11.01 6.65
N GLU A 353 -8.40 11.23 6.94
CA GLU A 353 -7.53 10.25 7.57
C GLU A 353 -8.16 9.61 8.81
N ASN A 354 -8.72 10.42 9.69
CA ASN A 354 -9.28 9.96 10.97
C ASN A 354 -10.82 9.86 10.97
N SER A 355 -11.44 9.92 9.80
CA SER A 355 -12.89 9.87 9.64
C SER A 355 -13.27 9.37 8.25
N LYS A 356 -13.29 8.05 8.09
CA LYS A 356 -13.63 7.34 6.85
C LYS A 356 -15.09 6.88 6.85
N ASN A 357 -15.74 7.05 5.71
CA ASN A 357 -17.00 6.44 5.34
C ASN A 357 -16.74 5.23 4.41
N LEU A 358 -17.78 4.43 4.16
CA LEU A 358 -17.71 3.37 3.18
C LEU A 358 -17.71 3.95 1.76
N ARG A 359 -16.83 3.40 0.92
CA ARG A 359 -16.85 3.58 -0.52
C ARG A 359 -17.49 2.35 -1.14
N LEU A 360 -18.32 2.54 -2.17
CA LEU A 360 -18.85 1.44 -2.95
C LEU A 360 -17.80 0.91 -3.94
N CYS A 361 -17.44 -0.36 -3.82
CA CYS A 361 -16.57 -1.07 -4.76
C CYS A 361 -17.23 -2.36 -5.22
N ASN A 362 -17.60 -2.43 -6.51
CA ASN A 362 -18.31 -3.56 -7.08
C ASN A 362 -17.49 -4.86 -7.06
N GLU A 363 -16.17 -4.76 -7.19
CA GLU A 363 -15.26 -5.91 -7.10
C GLU A 363 -15.29 -6.50 -5.68
N CYS A 364 -15.06 -5.65 -4.68
CA CYS A 364 -15.10 -6.03 -3.25
C CYS A 364 -16.47 -6.57 -2.81
N LEU A 365 -17.56 -6.03 -3.37
CA LEU A 365 -18.90 -6.53 -3.11
C LEU A 365 -19.09 -7.98 -3.58
N LYS A 366 -18.60 -8.30 -4.79
CA LYS A 366 -18.71 -9.65 -5.37
C LYS A 366 -17.91 -10.68 -4.59
N THR A 367 -16.71 -10.30 -4.15
CA THR A 367 -15.81 -11.18 -3.38
C THR A 367 -16.10 -11.18 -1.88
N ARG A 368 -17.14 -10.44 -1.43
CA ARG A 368 -17.52 -10.26 -0.03
C ARG A 368 -16.40 -9.69 0.85
N ASP A 369 -15.52 -8.86 0.29
CA ASP A 369 -14.38 -8.29 1.03
C ASP A 369 -14.83 -7.43 2.23
N TYR A 370 -15.96 -6.73 2.14
CA TYR A 370 -16.48 -5.93 3.26
C TYR A 370 -16.81 -6.79 4.48
N PHE A 371 -17.36 -7.99 4.24
CA PHE A 371 -17.63 -8.98 5.28
C PHE A 371 -16.33 -9.49 5.89
N ASP A 372 -15.35 -9.86 5.06
CA ASP A 372 -14.07 -10.34 5.54
C ASP A 372 -13.27 -9.29 6.32
N ILE A 373 -13.33 -8.01 5.92
CA ILE A 373 -12.75 -6.91 6.69
C ILE A 373 -13.43 -6.76 8.05
N GLY A 374 -14.75 -6.86 8.12
CA GLY A 374 -15.47 -6.86 9.39
C GLY A 374 -14.96 -7.97 10.32
N ARG A 375 -14.76 -9.18 9.79
CA ARG A 375 -14.21 -10.32 10.53
C ARG A 375 -12.79 -10.08 11.01
N LEU A 376 -11.94 -9.53 10.15
CA LEU A 376 -10.55 -9.18 10.47
C LEU A 376 -10.45 -8.11 11.57
N ILE A 377 -11.34 -7.11 11.53
CA ILE A 377 -11.43 -6.10 12.60
C ILE A 377 -11.77 -6.79 13.93
N VAL A 378 -12.77 -7.67 13.96
CA VAL A 378 -13.14 -8.40 15.18
C VAL A 378 -12.02 -9.33 15.67
N LEU A 379 -11.33 -10.01 14.75
CA LEU A 379 -10.14 -10.81 15.07
C LEU A 379 -9.06 -9.99 15.76
N SER A 380 -8.76 -8.79 15.25
CA SER A 380 -7.80 -7.88 15.88
C SER A 380 -8.17 -7.63 17.35
N LEU A 381 -9.45 -7.36 17.62
CA LEU A 381 -9.92 -7.05 18.98
C LEU A 381 -9.81 -8.24 19.94
N ILE A 382 -10.21 -9.43 19.50
CA ILE A 382 -10.23 -10.65 20.33
C ILE A 382 -8.80 -11.10 20.66
N HIS A 383 -7.89 -11.02 19.69
CA HIS A 383 -6.51 -11.48 19.81
C HIS A 383 -5.55 -10.40 20.32
N GLY A 384 -6.06 -9.34 20.95
CA GLY A 384 -5.24 -8.33 21.63
C GLY A 384 -4.52 -7.32 20.72
N GLY A 385 -5.00 -7.18 19.48
CA GLY A 385 -4.62 -6.11 18.55
C GLY A 385 -5.40 -4.81 18.77
N PRO A 386 -5.07 -3.76 17.99
CA PRO A 386 -5.74 -2.46 18.06
C PRO A 386 -7.18 -2.49 17.49
N GLY A 387 -7.97 -1.47 17.81
CA GLY A 387 -9.23 -1.17 17.12
C GLY A 387 -9.00 -0.33 15.86
N PRO A 388 -10.00 -0.20 14.96
CA PRO A 388 -9.81 0.50 13.71
C PRO A 388 -9.53 2.00 13.89
N GLN A 389 -10.13 2.68 14.88
CA GLN A 389 -9.89 4.11 15.18
C GLN A 389 -9.89 5.08 13.96
N PHE A 390 -10.65 4.78 12.91
CA PHE A 390 -10.77 5.66 11.74
C PHE A 390 -12.20 5.79 11.22
N PHE A 391 -13.19 5.11 11.81
CA PHE A 391 -14.57 5.19 11.32
C PHE A 391 -15.13 6.59 11.58
N SER A 392 -15.83 7.15 10.59
CA SER A 392 -16.55 8.40 10.76
C SER A 392 -17.67 8.26 11.79
N LYS A 393 -18.11 9.40 12.34
CA LYS A 393 -19.30 9.44 13.22
C LYS A 393 -20.54 8.93 12.49
N THR A 394 -20.67 9.20 11.20
CA THR A 394 -21.80 8.79 10.36
C THR A 394 -21.84 7.27 10.19
N LEU A 395 -20.72 6.63 9.80
CA LEU A 395 -20.63 5.18 9.69
C LEU A 395 -20.86 4.50 11.04
N PHE A 396 -20.32 5.07 12.13
CA PHE A 396 -20.56 4.57 13.48
C PHE A 396 -22.04 4.64 13.89
N SER A 397 -22.72 5.76 13.59
CA SER A 397 -24.17 5.90 13.82
C SER A 397 -24.96 4.88 13.00
N MET A 398 -24.58 4.62 11.75
CA MET A 398 -25.22 3.59 10.92
C MET A 398 -25.12 2.22 11.60
N LEU A 399 -23.92 1.84 12.05
CA LEU A 399 -23.68 0.54 12.69
C LEU A 399 -24.45 0.39 14.01
N THR A 400 -24.54 1.45 14.81
CA THR A 400 -25.12 1.39 16.17
C THR A 400 -26.63 1.65 16.21
N GLN A 401 -27.09 2.73 15.58
CA GLN A 401 -28.48 3.21 15.61
C GLN A 401 -29.29 2.76 14.40
N GLY A 402 -28.63 2.32 13.33
CA GLY A 402 -29.26 1.93 12.08
C GLY A 402 -29.27 3.05 11.03
N ILE A 403 -29.56 2.66 9.80
CA ILE A 403 -29.59 3.53 8.62
C ILE A 403 -30.66 4.62 8.75
N ASP A 404 -31.84 4.27 9.26
CA ASP A 404 -32.99 5.18 9.27
C ASP A 404 -32.79 6.35 10.24
N ALA A 405 -32.24 6.07 11.42
CA ALA A 405 -31.95 7.04 12.46
C ALA A 405 -30.70 7.90 12.20
N THR A 406 -29.87 7.52 11.22
CA THR A 406 -28.64 8.26 10.91
C THR A 406 -28.94 9.44 9.97
N GLU A 407 -28.48 10.62 10.35
CA GLU A 407 -28.55 11.85 9.54
C GLU A 407 -27.14 12.28 9.07
N PRO A 408 -26.76 11.97 7.83
CA PRO A 408 -25.49 12.42 7.26
C PRO A 408 -25.55 13.90 6.87
N THR A 409 -24.38 14.51 6.79
CA THR A 409 -24.20 15.92 6.42
C THR A 409 -23.47 16.05 5.09
N LEU A 410 -23.49 17.24 4.51
CA LEU A 410 -22.78 17.53 3.26
C LEU A 410 -21.26 17.33 3.39
N ASP A 411 -20.70 17.40 4.60
CA ASP A 411 -19.28 17.16 4.88
C ASP A 411 -18.89 15.68 4.85
N ASP A 412 -19.87 14.77 4.89
CA ASP A 412 -19.65 13.33 4.75
C ASP A 412 -19.42 12.91 3.28
N ILE A 413 -19.70 13.81 2.32
CA ILE A 413 -19.51 13.58 0.88
C ILE A 413 -18.09 13.98 0.49
N ASN A 414 -17.30 12.99 0.08
CA ASN A 414 -15.92 13.19 -0.37
C ASN A 414 -15.80 13.54 -1.85
N ASP A 415 -16.81 13.20 -2.66
CA ASP A 415 -16.83 13.51 -4.08
C ASP A 415 -17.15 14.98 -4.30
N ARG A 416 -16.17 15.72 -4.83
CA ARG A 416 -16.27 17.16 -5.07
C ARG A 416 -17.35 17.49 -6.11
N GLY A 417 -17.53 16.66 -7.13
CA GLY A 417 -18.54 16.89 -8.17
C GLY A 417 -19.95 16.84 -7.58
N ILE A 418 -20.24 15.76 -6.85
CA ILE A 418 -21.54 15.58 -6.18
C ILE A 418 -21.76 16.65 -5.10
N LYS A 419 -20.72 16.98 -4.33
CA LYS A 419 -20.79 18.04 -3.32
C LYS A 419 -21.13 19.39 -3.97
N THR A 420 -20.46 19.76 -5.06
CA THR A 420 -20.73 21.00 -5.79
C THR A 420 -22.14 21.01 -6.42
N GLU A 421 -22.63 19.88 -6.92
CA GLU A 421 -24.02 19.79 -7.42
C GLU A 421 -25.03 20.06 -6.29
N ILE A 422 -24.84 19.46 -5.12
CA ILE A 422 -25.74 19.69 -3.96
C ILE A 422 -25.59 21.12 -3.43
N GLU A 423 -24.37 21.68 -3.39
CA GLU A 423 -24.13 23.08 -3.02
C GLU A 423 -24.79 24.05 -4.01
N HIS A 424 -24.81 23.72 -5.31
CA HIS A 424 -25.52 24.53 -6.30
C HIS A 424 -27.02 24.59 -5.98
N ILE A 425 -27.63 23.45 -5.67
CA ILE A 425 -29.02 23.36 -5.19
C ILE A 425 -29.20 24.14 -3.89
N GLN A 426 -28.24 24.06 -2.96
CA GLN A 426 -28.28 24.83 -1.71
C GLN A 426 -28.26 26.34 -1.93
N ASN A 427 -27.64 26.82 -3.01
CA ASN A 427 -27.48 28.24 -3.31
C ASN A 427 -28.59 28.82 -4.20
N THR A 428 -29.54 28.03 -4.69
CA THR A 428 -30.67 28.55 -5.50
C THR A 428 -31.60 29.43 -4.66
N ASN A 429 -32.08 30.54 -5.22
CA ASN A 429 -32.85 31.54 -4.47
C ASN A 429 -34.35 31.54 -4.79
N ASN A 430 -34.78 30.83 -5.83
CA ASN A 430 -36.17 30.77 -6.26
C ASN A 430 -36.52 29.38 -6.81
N LEU A 431 -37.82 29.16 -7.01
CA LEU A 431 -38.39 27.87 -7.43
C LEU A 431 -37.94 27.45 -8.85
N GLU A 432 -37.78 28.39 -9.77
CA GLU A 432 -37.37 28.08 -11.15
C GLU A 432 -35.89 27.66 -11.21
N GLU A 433 -35.00 28.37 -10.51
CA GLU A 433 -33.60 27.96 -10.35
C GLU A 433 -33.48 26.57 -9.71
N LEU A 434 -34.28 26.30 -8.67
CA LEU A 434 -34.31 25.00 -8.00
C LEU A 434 -34.77 23.89 -8.96
N ARG A 435 -35.87 24.11 -9.70
CA ARG A 435 -36.36 23.16 -10.72
C ARG A 435 -35.31 22.89 -11.79
N GLN A 436 -34.68 23.94 -12.31
CA GLN A 436 -33.65 23.81 -13.33
C GLN A 436 -32.40 23.09 -12.80
N GLY A 437 -32.00 23.37 -11.56
CA GLY A 437 -30.91 22.68 -10.88
C GLY A 437 -31.16 21.18 -10.74
N VAL A 438 -32.36 20.78 -10.31
CA VAL A 438 -32.76 19.37 -10.21
C VAL A 438 -32.77 18.71 -11.59
N LEU A 439 -33.40 19.35 -12.59
CA LEU A 439 -33.47 18.84 -13.96
C LEU A 439 -32.09 18.65 -14.62
N ASN A 440 -31.11 19.49 -14.25
CA ASN A 440 -29.76 19.41 -14.79
C ASN A 440 -28.88 18.37 -14.07
N SER A 441 -29.27 17.90 -12.89
CA SER A 441 -28.47 16.95 -12.10
C SER A 441 -28.88 15.50 -12.41
N SER A 442 -27.99 14.78 -13.10
CA SER A 442 -28.16 13.33 -13.31
C SER A 442 -28.09 12.56 -11.98
N PHE A 443 -27.33 13.06 -11.01
CA PHE A 443 -27.23 12.46 -9.68
C PHE A 443 -28.56 12.51 -8.91
N LEU A 444 -29.23 13.67 -8.88
CA LEU A 444 -30.52 13.80 -8.21
C LEU A 444 -31.59 12.91 -8.85
N HIS A 445 -31.58 12.77 -10.18
CA HIS A 445 -32.44 11.82 -10.87
C HIS A 445 -32.17 10.38 -10.45
N LEU A 446 -30.90 9.96 -10.30
CA LEU A 446 -30.54 8.64 -9.78
C LEU A 446 -30.98 8.44 -8.32
N ALA A 447 -31.01 9.52 -7.54
CA ALA A 447 -31.54 9.52 -6.17
C ALA A 447 -33.09 9.45 -6.12
N GLY A 448 -33.78 9.46 -7.27
CA GLY A 448 -35.24 9.45 -7.35
C GLY A 448 -35.90 10.82 -7.24
N ILE A 449 -35.12 11.90 -7.34
CA ILE A 449 -35.60 13.28 -7.19
C ILE A 449 -35.75 13.90 -8.58
N PHE A 450 -36.98 13.90 -9.11
CA PHE A 450 -37.27 14.34 -10.48
C PHE A 450 -38.00 15.70 -10.57
N HIS A 451 -38.86 15.99 -9.59
CA HIS A 451 -39.79 17.12 -9.68
C HIS A 451 -39.88 17.86 -8.36
N VAL A 452 -39.87 19.20 -8.44
CA VAL A 452 -40.00 20.10 -7.28
C VAL A 452 -41.29 20.87 -7.40
N LYS A 453 -42.22 20.68 -6.46
CA LYS A 453 -43.52 21.37 -6.48
C LYS A 453 -43.41 22.73 -5.83
N SER A 454 -42.73 22.81 -4.68
CA SER A 454 -42.60 24.02 -3.88
C SER A 454 -41.16 24.31 -3.46
N PHE A 455 -40.83 25.58 -3.19
CA PHE A 455 -39.46 25.98 -2.80
C PHE A 455 -39.09 25.52 -1.38
N GLU A 456 -40.09 25.25 -0.54
CA GLU A 456 -39.95 24.73 0.82
C GLU A 456 -39.36 23.31 0.85
N GLU A 457 -39.48 22.54 -0.26
CA GLU A 457 -38.92 21.19 -0.39
C GLU A 457 -37.38 21.19 -0.51
N LYS A 458 -36.77 22.35 -0.77
CA LYS A 458 -35.32 22.50 -1.00
C LYS A 458 -34.47 21.79 0.07
N ASN A 459 -34.79 22.01 1.34
CA ASN A 459 -34.03 21.40 2.45
C ASN A 459 -34.25 19.88 2.54
N SER A 460 -35.45 19.39 2.18
CA SER A 460 -35.71 17.94 2.10
C SER A 460 -34.90 17.33 0.98
N ILE A 461 -34.92 17.92 -0.22
CA ILE A 461 -34.17 17.46 -1.39
C ILE A 461 -32.68 17.32 -1.06
N ILE A 462 -32.08 18.31 -0.39
CA ILE A 462 -30.69 18.25 0.02
C ILE A 462 -30.45 17.11 1.02
N LYS A 463 -31.29 17.00 2.05
CA LYS A 463 -31.19 15.91 3.04
C LYS A 463 -31.30 14.54 2.39
N ASP A 464 -32.29 14.35 1.51
CA ASP A 464 -32.56 13.10 0.82
C ASP A 464 -31.42 12.74 -0.15
N ALA A 465 -30.87 13.73 -0.87
CA ALA A 465 -29.72 13.56 -1.74
C ALA A 465 -28.46 13.14 -0.98
N VAL A 466 -28.15 13.81 0.14
CA VAL A 466 -27.01 13.45 1.00
C VAL A 466 -27.21 12.05 1.59
N LYS A 467 -28.42 11.74 2.10
CA LYS A 467 -28.75 10.42 2.65
C LYS A 467 -28.65 9.33 1.59
N PHE A 468 -29.09 9.59 0.37
CA PHE A 468 -28.94 8.68 -0.75
C PHE A 468 -27.46 8.37 -1.06
N TYR A 469 -26.63 9.40 -1.20
CA TYR A 469 -25.22 9.23 -1.56
C TYR A 469 -24.40 8.54 -0.47
N VAL A 470 -24.55 8.98 0.77
CA VAL A 470 -23.71 8.52 1.89
C VAL A 470 -24.19 7.17 2.43
N ILE A 471 -25.49 6.90 2.41
CA ILE A 471 -26.07 5.70 3.05
C ILE A 471 -26.65 4.72 2.02
N HIS A 472 -27.66 5.13 1.25
CA HIS A 472 -28.40 4.17 0.41
C HIS A 472 -27.54 3.57 -0.70
N ARG A 473 -26.65 4.36 -1.31
CA ARG A 473 -25.68 3.92 -2.33
C ARG A 473 -24.79 2.77 -1.85
N VAL A 474 -24.39 2.77 -0.58
CA VAL A 474 -23.43 1.81 -0.01
C VAL A 474 -24.10 0.71 0.80
N ARG A 475 -25.44 0.59 0.74
CA ARG A 475 -26.21 -0.32 1.60
C ARG A 475 -25.72 -1.77 1.55
N ALA A 476 -25.50 -2.33 0.35
CA ALA A 476 -25.01 -3.70 0.21
C ALA A 476 -23.61 -3.91 0.84
N ALA A 477 -22.73 -2.90 0.74
CA ALA A 477 -21.39 -2.96 1.32
C ALA A 477 -21.45 -2.80 2.85
N TYR A 478 -22.35 -1.92 3.33
CA TYR A 478 -22.64 -1.75 4.74
C TYR A 478 -23.19 -3.04 5.36
N ASP A 479 -24.15 -3.71 4.72
CA ASP A 479 -24.74 -4.94 5.22
C ASP A 479 -23.67 -6.04 5.36
N GLN A 480 -22.81 -6.21 4.35
CA GLN A 480 -21.66 -7.13 4.43
C GLN A 480 -20.71 -6.78 5.58
N LEU A 481 -20.31 -5.51 5.72
CA LEU A 481 -19.43 -5.09 6.82
C LEU A 481 -20.07 -5.32 8.18
N LYS A 482 -21.34 -4.96 8.32
CA LYS A 482 -22.12 -5.13 9.56
C LYS A 482 -22.18 -6.60 9.96
N ASP A 483 -22.43 -7.50 9.01
CA ASP A 483 -22.45 -8.95 9.26
C ASP A 483 -21.07 -9.45 9.68
N GLY A 484 -20.01 -9.01 8.99
CA GLY A 484 -18.64 -9.38 9.32
C GLY A 484 -18.20 -8.90 10.70
N LEU A 485 -18.61 -7.69 11.11
CA LEU A 485 -18.39 -7.16 12.45
C LEU A 485 -19.23 -7.87 13.51
N ASN A 486 -20.29 -8.59 13.12
CA ASN A 486 -21.18 -9.27 14.03
C ASN A 486 -20.85 -10.76 14.25
N ILE A 487 -19.70 -11.23 13.77
CA ILE A 487 -19.23 -12.58 14.15
C ILE A 487 -19.11 -12.69 15.68
N LEU A 488 -19.40 -13.89 16.20
CA LEU A 488 -19.52 -14.14 17.64
C LEU A 488 -20.49 -13.17 18.37
N ASN A 489 -21.43 -12.59 17.63
CA ASN A 489 -22.38 -11.59 18.11
C ASN A 489 -21.71 -10.32 18.68
N PHE A 490 -20.47 -10.01 18.28
CA PHE A 490 -19.68 -8.90 18.84
C PHE A 490 -20.38 -7.55 18.67
N LEU A 491 -20.78 -7.19 17.44
CA LEU A 491 -21.39 -5.89 17.16
C LEU A 491 -22.69 -5.69 17.95
N ASN A 492 -23.58 -6.70 17.98
CA ASN A 492 -24.83 -6.61 18.74
C ASN A 492 -24.58 -6.40 20.24
N ARG A 493 -23.64 -7.13 20.86
CA ARG A 493 -23.26 -6.92 22.27
C ARG A 493 -22.64 -5.53 22.47
N GLY A 494 -21.79 -5.09 21.55
CA GLY A 494 -21.16 -3.77 21.60
C GLY A 494 -22.13 -2.59 21.52
N LYS A 495 -23.29 -2.77 20.86
CA LYS A 495 -24.35 -1.73 20.78
C LYS A 495 -24.97 -1.39 22.12
N GLU A 496 -24.96 -2.31 23.08
CA GLU A 496 -25.41 -2.06 24.45
C GLU A 496 -24.48 -1.07 25.17
N MET A 497 -23.28 -0.84 24.62
CA MET A 497 -22.19 -0.05 25.20
C MET A 497 -21.60 0.95 24.19
N PRO A 498 -22.41 1.89 23.65
CA PRO A 498 -22.02 2.71 22.50
C PRO A 498 -20.83 3.61 22.78
N SER A 499 -20.65 4.09 24.02
CA SER A 499 -19.53 4.95 24.40
C SER A 499 -18.19 4.22 24.31
N ASP A 500 -18.10 2.97 24.76
CA ASP A 500 -16.86 2.18 24.70
C ASP A 500 -16.57 1.71 23.28
N LEU A 501 -17.62 1.27 22.56
CA LEU A 501 -17.50 0.90 21.15
C LEU A 501 -17.02 2.09 20.30
N LYS A 502 -17.47 3.31 20.61
CA LYS A 502 -17.04 4.52 19.92
C LYS A 502 -15.55 4.80 20.07
N LYS A 503 -15.00 4.68 21.29
CA LYS A 503 -13.56 4.86 21.56
C LYS A 503 -12.68 3.88 20.77
N LEU A 504 -13.25 2.72 20.44
CA LEU A 504 -12.56 1.68 19.71
C LEU A 504 -12.63 1.88 18.19
N PHE A 505 -13.77 2.34 17.68
CA PHE A 505 -14.05 2.42 16.24
C PHE A 505 -13.70 3.77 15.64
N CYS A 506 -14.04 4.85 16.34
CA CYS A 506 -13.81 6.21 15.91
C CYS A 506 -12.48 6.72 16.45
N PHE A 507 -11.83 7.57 15.67
CA PHE A 507 -10.63 8.26 16.13
C PHE A 507 -10.95 9.18 17.30
N GLU A 508 -10.15 9.10 18.35
CA GLU A 508 -10.10 10.07 19.44
C GLU A 508 -8.64 10.46 19.65
N GLU A 509 -8.36 11.76 19.60
CA GLU A 509 -7.00 12.26 19.77
C GLU A 509 -6.61 12.18 21.25
N VAL A 510 -5.99 11.06 21.62
CA VAL A 510 -5.34 10.89 22.93
C VAL A 510 -3.84 10.88 22.68
N PRO A 511 -3.13 12.01 22.85
CA PRO A 511 -1.69 12.05 22.64
C PRO A 511 -0.99 11.16 23.67
N LEU A 512 -0.04 10.34 23.20
CA LEU A 512 0.94 9.72 24.09
C LEU A 512 1.82 10.84 24.64
N THR A 513 2.13 10.79 25.93
CA THR A 513 2.99 11.76 26.61
C THR A 513 4.27 11.10 27.11
N ALA A 514 5.31 11.90 27.32
CA ALA A 514 6.55 11.41 27.94
C ALA A 514 6.29 10.85 29.33
N GLU A 515 5.39 11.47 30.11
CA GLU A 515 5.02 10.99 31.45
C GLU A 515 4.31 9.63 31.41
N PHE A 516 3.46 9.41 30.40
CA PHE A 516 2.86 8.09 30.19
C PHE A 516 3.93 7.04 29.90
N LEU A 517 4.82 7.23 28.91
CA LEU A 517 5.85 6.23 28.60
C LEU A 517 6.88 6.05 29.72
N LYS A 518 7.17 7.09 30.48
CA LYS A 518 8.03 7.01 31.66
C LYS A 518 7.46 6.09 32.75
N THR A 519 6.14 6.11 32.95
CA THR A 519 5.45 5.26 33.95
C THR A 519 5.06 3.89 33.40
N PHE A 520 4.95 3.78 32.08
CA PHE A 520 4.68 2.53 31.35
C PHE A 520 5.78 1.48 31.57
N PHE A 521 7.04 1.92 31.65
CA PHE A 521 8.18 1.03 31.85
C PHE A 521 8.59 0.91 33.32
N VAL A 522 8.79 -0.33 33.79
CA VAL A 522 9.40 -0.62 35.09
C VAL A 522 10.90 -0.89 34.90
N PRO A 523 11.81 -0.04 35.42
CA PRO A 523 13.24 -0.27 35.29
C PRO A 523 13.74 -1.43 36.15
N VAL A 524 14.49 -2.34 35.53
CA VAL A 524 15.20 -3.43 36.21
C VAL A 524 16.61 -2.94 36.53
N LEU A 525 16.91 -2.76 37.82
CA LEU A 525 18.12 -2.06 38.26
C LEU A 525 19.00 -2.93 39.17
N ASN A 526 20.31 -2.85 39.00
CA ASN A 526 21.31 -3.59 39.77
C ASN A 526 21.44 -3.07 41.21
N GLU A 527 22.18 -3.72 42.11
CA GLU A 527 22.27 -3.28 43.52
C GLU A 527 22.74 -1.83 43.70
N VAL A 528 22.17 -1.15 44.69
CA VAL A 528 22.53 0.23 45.06
C VAL A 528 23.99 0.29 45.49
N GLY A 529 24.75 1.24 44.93
CA GLY A 529 26.18 1.39 45.21
C GLY A 529 27.11 0.67 44.24
N SER A 530 26.58 -0.16 43.32
CA SER A 530 27.39 -0.78 42.26
C SER A 530 27.75 0.20 41.13
N ASN A 531 28.87 -0.06 40.43
CA ASN A 531 29.23 0.68 39.22
C ASN A 531 28.15 0.56 38.13
N LYS A 532 27.50 -0.61 38.03
CA LYS A 532 26.38 -0.86 37.12
C LYS A 532 25.21 0.08 37.43
N ARG A 533 24.81 0.21 38.70
CA ARG A 533 23.73 1.13 39.12
C ARG A 533 24.03 2.59 38.80
N ALA A 534 25.27 3.05 38.93
CA ALA A 534 25.63 4.42 38.58
C ALA A 534 25.43 4.73 37.08
N ILE A 535 25.74 3.76 36.22
CA ILE A 535 25.51 3.85 34.77
C ILE A 535 24.01 3.84 34.46
N GLU A 536 23.25 2.94 35.09
CA GLU A 536 21.80 2.84 34.92
C GLU A 536 21.07 4.13 35.30
N ASN A 537 21.43 4.74 36.42
CA ASN A 537 20.82 6.01 36.85
C ASN A 537 21.08 7.14 35.84
N ARG A 538 22.28 7.18 35.24
CA ARG A 538 22.59 8.15 34.18
C ARG A 538 21.75 7.89 32.95
N LEU A 539 21.65 6.64 32.51
CA LEU A 539 20.83 6.28 31.35
C LEU A 539 19.34 6.50 31.59
N LEU A 540 18.85 6.34 32.82
CA LEU A 540 17.48 6.70 33.17
C LEU A 540 17.21 8.20 33.04
N ALA A 541 18.19 9.04 33.37
CA ALA A 541 18.09 10.47 33.11
C ALA A 541 18.03 10.73 31.59
N PHE A 542 18.98 10.18 30.82
CA PHE A 542 18.97 10.29 29.36
C PHE A 542 17.69 9.77 28.72
N TRP A 543 17.14 8.66 29.22
CA TRP A 543 15.87 8.10 28.74
C TRP A 543 14.70 9.05 28.95
N ARG A 544 14.62 9.67 30.15
CA ARG A 544 13.54 10.62 30.47
C ARG A 544 13.66 11.90 29.64
N ASP A 545 14.88 12.41 29.48
CA ASP A 545 15.15 13.57 28.64
C ASP A 545 14.80 13.25 27.17
N TYR A 546 15.17 12.06 26.69
CA TYR A 546 14.83 11.60 25.34
C TYR A 546 13.31 11.49 25.12
N LEU A 547 12.55 11.03 26.10
CA LEU A 547 11.08 11.00 26.00
C LEU A 547 10.48 12.41 25.90
N ILE A 548 11.03 13.39 26.64
CA ILE A 548 10.62 14.80 26.55
C ILE A 548 10.94 15.35 25.16
N ASP A 549 12.17 15.13 24.66
CA ASP A 549 12.57 15.55 23.31
C ASP A 549 11.70 14.89 22.21
N CYS A 550 11.20 13.68 22.43
CA CYS A 550 10.24 13.01 21.54
C CYS A 550 8.85 13.66 21.57
N GLU A 551 8.40 14.12 22.73
CA GLU A 551 7.13 14.85 22.89
C GLU A 551 7.22 16.24 22.26
N ASP A 552 8.36 16.92 22.42
CA ASP A 552 8.64 18.26 21.89
C ASP A 552 9.03 18.26 20.39
N ASN A 553 9.03 17.09 19.74
CA ASN A 553 9.42 16.90 18.33
C ASN A 553 10.86 17.33 18.00
N GLU A 554 11.79 17.19 18.94
CA GLU A 554 13.22 17.46 18.77
C GLU A 554 14.04 16.22 18.36
N THR A 555 13.38 15.10 18.08
CA THR A 555 13.95 13.81 17.65
C THR A 555 13.38 13.40 16.29
N THR A 556 13.99 12.40 15.65
CA THR A 556 13.44 11.81 14.42
C THR A 556 12.35 10.77 14.70
N VAL A 557 12.33 10.24 15.93
CA VAL A 557 11.42 9.20 16.40
C VAL A 557 10.38 9.80 17.35
N CYS A 558 9.09 9.53 17.12
CA CYS A 558 8.02 9.96 18.03
C CYS A 558 7.65 8.91 19.07
N LEU A 559 6.88 9.30 20.09
CA LEU A 559 6.45 8.40 21.18
C LEU A 559 5.68 7.16 20.68
N LYS A 560 4.89 7.30 19.59
CA LYS A 560 4.19 6.15 18.96
C LYS A 560 5.16 5.12 18.39
N GLN A 561 6.27 5.58 17.80
CA GLN A 561 7.29 4.70 17.24
C GLN A 561 8.06 3.97 18.34
N ILE A 562 8.29 4.61 19.49
CA ILE A 562 8.84 3.94 20.68
C ILE A 562 7.91 2.81 21.14
N LEU A 563 6.61 3.10 21.27
CA LEU A 563 5.63 2.10 21.70
C LEU A 563 5.56 0.94 20.70
N ALA A 564 5.56 1.23 19.39
CA ALA A 564 5.55 0.21 18.35
C ALA A 564 6.82 -0.65 18.36
N PHE A 565 7.99 -0.04 18.56
CA PHE A 565 9.27 -0.74 18.65
C PHE A 565 9.30 -1.75 19.79
N VAL A 566 8.72 -1.41 20.95
CA VAL A 566 8.76 -2.28 22.13
C VAL A 566 7.60 -3.25 22.21
N THR A 567 6.45 -2.92 21.62
CA THR A 567 5.22 -3.70 21.83
C THR A 567 4.65 -4.32 20.56
N GLY A 568 5.12 -3.90 19.38
CA GLY A 568 4.49 -4.21 18.09
C GLY A 568 3.27 -3.34 17.76
N ALA A 569 2.75 -2.58 18.73
CA ALA A 569 1.57 -1.72 18.60
C ALA A 569 1.93 -0.24 18.85
N ASP A 570 1.33 0.68 18.08
CA ASP A 570 1.53 2.13 18.20
C ASP A 570 0.49 2.81 19.12
N ALA A 571 -0.41 2.02 19.69
CA ALA A 571 -1.36 2.38 20.73
C ALA A 571 -1.55 1.19 21.68
N VAL A 572 -2.04 1.46 22.90
CA VAL A 572 -2.37 0.40 23.86
C VAL A 572 -3.61 -0.36 23.37
N PRO A 573 -3.57 -1.69 23.21
CA PRO A 573 -4.73 -2.48 22.82
C PRO A 573 -5.88 -2.36 23.83
N PRO A 574 -7.14 -2.61 23.44
CA PRO A 574 -8.30 -2.50 24.34
C PRO A 574 -8.24 -3.43 25.55
N LEU A 575 -7.66 -4.62 25.36
CA LEU A 575 -7.41 -5.58 26.43
C LEU A 575 -6.19 -5.22 27.30
N GLY A 576 -5.42 -4.21 26.91
CA GLY A 576 -4.11 -3.91 27.47
C GLY A 576 -3.05 -4.91 27.05
N PHE A 577 -1.89 -4.82 27.69
CA PHE A 577 -0.78 -5.76 27.52
C PHE A 577 -0.82 -6.85 28.60
N GLU A 578 -0.40 -8.07 28.26
CA GLU A 578 -0.46 -9.23 29.17
C GLU A 578 0.62 -9.22 30.25
N CYS A 579 1.76 -8.60 29.97
CA CYS A 579 2.87 -8.47 30.91
C CYS A 579 3.21 -6.99 31.16
N THR A 580 3.86 -6.73 32.28
CA THR A 580 4.37 -5.40 32.63
C THR A 580 5.58 -5.07 31.76
N PRO A 581 5.57 -3.95 31.00
CA PRO A 581 6.72 -3.53 30.21
C PRO A 581 7.92 -3.21 31.11
N THR A 582 9.10 -3.65 30.71
CA THR A 582 10.33 -3.49 31.49
C THR A 582 11.40 -2.73 30.72
N LEU A 583 12.22 -1.99 31.47
CA LEU A 583 13.37 -1.27 30.96
C LEU A 583 14.64 -1.87 31.54
N GLU A 584 15.45 -2.48 30.67
CA GLU A 584 16.68 -3.17 31.01
C GLU A 584 17.92 -2.44 30.46
N PHE A 585 19.10 -2.88 30.86
CA PHE A 585 20.37 -2.25 30.50
C PHE A 585 21.35 -3.29 29.97
N LEU A 586 21.90 -3.02 28.79
CA LEU A 586 22.80 -3.91 28.06
C LEU A 586 24.21 -3.90 28.66
N HIS A 587 24.39 -4.41 29.87
CA HIS A 587 25.71 -4.41 30.55
C HIS A 587 26.72 -5.37 29.93
N ASP A 588 26.25 -6.51 29.44
CA ASP A 588 27.11 -7.58 28.90
C ASP A 588 27.24 -7.52 27.37
N ASP A 589 26.54 -6.55 26.75
CA ASP A 589 26.53 -6.32 25.31
C ASP A 589 27.12 -4.93 24.99
N ARG A 590 28.01 -4.86 24.00
CA ARG A 590 28.61 -3.60 23.53
C ARG A 590 27.78 -2.92 22.44
N SER A 591 26.52 -3.31 22.29
CA SER A 591 25.58 -2.68 21.38
C SER A 591 25.54 -1.17 21.59
N ARG A 592 25.55 -0.42 20.49
CA ARG A 592 25.34 1.02 20.48
C ARG A 592 23.86 1.38 20.39
N TYR A 593 23.02 0.43 20.00
CA TYR A 593 21.62 0.63 19.69
C TYR A 593 20.73 -0.01 20.76
N PRO A 594 19.53 0.55 21.00
CA PRO A 594 18.52 -0.11 21.81
C PRO A 594 18.09 -1.44 21.18
N LYS A 595 17.67 -2.37 22.04
CA LYS A 595 17.05 -3.63 21.64
C LYS A 595 15.66 -3.73 22.23
N ALA A 596 14.75 -4.39 21.51
CA ALA A 596 13.41 -4.66 22.01
C ALA A 596 13.10 -6.15 21.92
N ASN A 597 12.41 -6.66 22.94
CA ASN A 597 11.71 -7.93 22.87
C ASN A 597 10.22 -7.63 22.90
N THR A 598 9.59 -7.67 21.72
CA THR A 598 8.17 -7.31 21.53
C THR A 598 7.21 -8.28 22.19
N CYS A 599 7.61 -9.55 22.36
CA CYS A 599 6.82 -10.56 23.05
C CYS A 599 6.83 -10.34 24.57
N ALA A 600 7.99 -10.08 25.14
CA ALA A 600 8.16 -9.88 26.59
C ALA A 600 8.00 -8.42 27.05
N LEU A 601 7.82 -7.48 26.11
CA LEU A 601 7.71 -6.03 26.34
C LEU A 601 8.93 -5.45 27.05
N ILE A 602 10.12 -5.88 26.62
CA ILE A 602 11.40 -5.45 27.20
C ILE A 602 12.05 -4.45 26.25
N LEU A 603 12.40 -3.28 26.77
CA LEU A 603 13.28 -2.32 26.11
C LEU A 603 14.65 -2.36 26.80
N SER A 604 15.70 -2.69 26.08
CA SER A 604 17.06 -2.73 26.61
C SER A 604 17.88 -1.53 26.11
N LEU A 605 18.37 -0.70 27.04
CA LEU A 605 19.14 0.50 26.74
C LEU A 605 20.65 0.23 26.64
N PRO A 606 21.36 0.82 25.67
CA PRO A 606 22.80 0.65 25.47
C PRO A 606 23.63 1.43 26.50
N VAL A 607 24.40 0.71 27.32
CA VAL A 607 25.23 1.28 28.42
C VAL A 607 26.49 2.02 27.98
N ILE A 608 26.84 1.94 26.68
CA ILE A 608 28.06 2.52 26.14
C ILE A 608 28.06 4.05 26.11
N HIS A 609 26.87 4.68 26.16
CA HIS A 609 26.74 6.12 26.01
C HIS A 609 26.98 6.85 27.34
N THR A 610 27.97 7.74 27.35
CA THR A 610 28.25 8.64 28.48
C THR A 610 27.77 10.06 28.25
N VAL A 611 27.35 10.39 27.03
CA VAL A 611 26.90 11.73 26.60
C VAL A 611 25.50 11.61 25.99
N TYR A 612 24.59 12.52 26.38
CA TYR A 612 23.19 12.50 25.96
C TYR A 612 23.00 12.56 24.44
N GLU A 613 23.69 13.46 23.75
CA GLU A 613 23.57 13.60 22.28
C GLU A 613 23.91 12.29 21.53
N GLN A 614 24.89 11.53 22.02
CA GLN A 614 25.22 10.24 21.43
C GLN A 614 24.14 9.21 21.70
N PHE A 615 23.59 9.20 22.92
CA PHE A 615 22.44 8.36 23.26
C PHE A 615 21.26 8.67 22.33
N LYS A 616 20.87 9.94 22.21
CA LYS A 616 19.78 10.42 21.34
C LYS A 616 19.93 9.94 19.90
N ILE A 617 21.08 10.19 19.26
CA ILE A 617 21.35 9.78 17.87
C ILE A 617 21.21 8.26 17.66
N HIS A 618 21.72 7.45 18.58
CA HIS A 618 21.66 5.99 18.43
C HIS A 618 20.28 5.43 18.81
N MET A 619 19.54 6.07 19.70
CA MET A 619 18.14 5.74 19.98
C MET A 619 17.27 6.02 18.76
N ASP A 620 17.41 7.22 18.16
CA ASP A 620 16.74 7.62 16.92
C ASP A 620 16.99 6.58 15.81
N TYR A 621 18.27 6.25 15.58
CA TYR A 621 18.64 5.29 14.55
C TYR A 621 18.12 3.88 14.85
N GLY A 622 18.30 3.39 16.09
CA GLY A 622 17.92 2.02 16.45
C GLY A 622 16.42 1.80 16.41
N ILE A 623 15.64 2.72 16.98
CA ILE A 623 14.18 2.64 16.98
C ILE A 623 13.64 2.86 15.56
N GLY A 624 14.13 3.87 14.85
CA GLY A 624 13.65 4.20 13.51
C GLY A 624 13.83 3.07 12.48
N ASN A 625 14.91 2.28 12.61
CA ASN A 625 15.16 1.14 11.72
C ASN A 625 14.63 -0.20 12.27
N GLY A 626 14.35 -0.29 13.58
CA GLY A 626 13.95 -1.54 14.25
C GLY A 626 12.45 -1.82 14.31
N MET A 627 11.59 -0.93 13.80
CA MET A 627 10.12 -1.13 13.82
C MET A 627 9.62 -2.22 12.87
N VAL A 628 10.48 -2.75 12.00
CA VAL A 628 10.17 -3.87 11.11
C VAL A 628 10.90 -5.08 11.70
N PHE A 629 10.20 -6.20 11.95
CA PHE A 629 10.80 -7.47 12.43
C PHE A 629 11.81 -8.10 11.42
N ALA A 630 12.43 -7.31 10.53
CA ALA A 630 13.38 -7.77 9.52
C ALA A 630 14.85 -7.38 9.83
N PHE A 631 15.12 -6.72 10.96
CA PHE A 631 16.48 -6.26 11.32
C PHE A 631 16.88 -6.50 12.79
N ALA A 632 16.14 -7.32 13.54
CA ALA A 632 16.48 -7.62 14.94
C ALA A 632 17.57 -8.68 15.07
#